data_AF-A0A0S4XNQ6-F1
#
_entry.id   AF-A0A0S4XNQ6-F1
#
_cell.length_a   1.000
_cell.length_b   1.000
_cell.length_c   1.000
_cell.angle_alpha   90.00
_cell.angle_beta   90.00
_cell.angle_gamma   90.00
#
_symmetry.space_group_name_H-M   'P 1'
#
loop_
_entity.id
_entity.type
_entity.pdbx_description
1 polymer ?
#
loop_
_entity_poly.entity_id
_entity_poly.type
_entity_poly.pdbx_seq_one_letter_code
_entity_poly.pdbx_strand_id
1 'polypeptide(L)'
;MKHFYTSFLLLIVGLVLAYTIGGMGAMYITFLLILLEVSLSFDNAVVNARVLKDMDKIWQQRFITFGIPIAVFGMRLLFPLAIVALVTNMGLVETFNTALNNPSKYEQALKSAEHTIFAFGGAFLLMVFLDFFFEEKEVAWIKKIENSKLVKKFSLLSNISLSIAILAGLILGHLTNSFDILLAYMYGVLLHAILGMVDDAFSVDSVKNGLAGFIYLEVLDASFSFDGVIGAFALTSNIFIIMIGLGVGAMFVRSITLYFVEKNTLSEYKYLEHGAHYAIGILAIIMLLKINIHIGEVVTGTVGIGLIAIAFIHSILENKKIYKKYFYLFSNFLNSIFCSIIGITNIMLNTLNSTCASCC
;
A
#
# COMPACT_ATOMS: atom_id res chain seq x y z
N MET A 1 8.39 8.44 15.31
CA MET A 1 9.52 9.26 14.81
C MET A 1 10.75 8.42 14.46
N LYS A 2 11.21 7.50 15.32
CA LYS A 2 12.42 6.70 15.03
C LYS A 2 12.43 5.98 13.67
N HIS A 3 11.28 5.41 13.27
CA HIS A 3 11.12 4.70 11.99
C HIS A 3 11.26 5.55 10.73
N PHE A 4 11.02 6.87 10.83
CA PHE A 4 11.02 7.74 9.65
C PHE A 4 12.38 8.41 9.42
N TYR A 5 13.32 8.38 10.38
CA TYR A 5 14.62 9.04 10.20
C TYR A 5 15.39 8.50 9.01
N THR A 6 15.40 7.17 8.82
CA THR A 6 16.04 6.54 7.67
C THR A 6 15.38 6.98 6.36
N SER A 7 14.06 7.13 6.34
CA SER A 7 13.31 7.52 5.14
C SER A 7 13.52 8.99 4.79
N PHE A 8 13.59 9.87 5.79
CA PHE A 8 13.97 11.29 5.57
C PHE A 8 15.43 11.45 5.17
N LEU A 9 16.34 10.64 5.72
CA LEU A 9 17.74 10.63 5.27
C LEU A 9 17.84 10.21 3.80
N LEU A 10 17.18 9.11 3.43
CA LEU A 10 17.15 8.61 2.06
C LEU A 10 16.42 9.56 1.11
N LEU A 11 15.42 10.32 1.58
CA LEU A 11 14.80 11.40 0.81
C LEU A 11 15.83 12.46 0.43
N ILE A 12 16.57 12.98 1.40
CA ILE A 12 17.59 14.02 1.15
C ILE A 12 18.66 13.47 0.21
N VAL A 13 19.20 12.29 0.52
CA VAL A 13 20.24 11.64 -0.31
C VAL A 13 19.72 11.37 -1.72
N GLY A 14 18.51 10.83 -1.86
CA GLY A 14 17.89 10.52 -3.15
C GLY A 14 17.67 11.77 -3.99
N LEU A 15 17.16 12.86 -3.41
CA LEU A 15 16.97 14.13 -4.13
C LEU A 15 18.30 14.75 -4.57
N VAL A 16 19.34 14.68 -3.73
CA VAL A 16 20.70 15.13 -4.09
C VAL A 16 21.26 14.29 -5.24
N LEU A 17 21.14 12.95 -5.17
CA LEU A 17 21.58 12.07 -6.24
C LEU A 17 20.83 12.36 -7.55
N ALA A 18 19.50 12.53 -7.49
CA ALA A 18 18.71 12.92 -8.65
C ALA A 18 19.17 14.26 -9.26
N TYR A 19 19.48 15.25 -8.41
CA TYR A 19 20.06 16.51 -8.86
C TYR A 19 21.40 16.32 -9.57
N THR A 20 22.27 15.43 -9.09
CA THR A 20 23.55 15.14 -9.77
C THR A 20 23.37 14.43 -11.11
N ILE A 21 22.28 13.67 -11.29
CA ILE A 21 22.00 12.93 -12.54
C ILE A 21 21.41 13.83 -13.62
N GLY A 22 20.48 14.71 -13.27
CA GLY A 22 19.71 15.48 -14.27
C GLY A 22 19.27 16.87 -13.81
N GLY A 23 19.94 17.44 -12.81
CA GLY A 23 19.67 18.78 -12.30
C GLY A 23 18.32 18.94 -11.60
N MET A 24 17.82 20.17 -11.58
CA MET A 24 16.59 20.54 -10.87
C MET A 24 15.36 19.77 -11.39
N GLY A 25 15.30 19.49 -12.70
CA GLY A 25 14.19 18.73 -13.30
C GLY A 25 14.12 17.30 -12.80
N ALA A 26 15.26 16.59 -12.76
CA ALA A 26 15.35 15.23 -12.22
C ALA A 26 15.01 15.19 -10.73
N MET A 27 15.45 16.18 -9.96
CA MET A 27 15.09 16.30 -8.53
C MET A 27 13.58 16.46 -8.34
N TYR A 28 12.93 17.33 -9.12
CA TYR A 28 11.48 17.54 -9.06
C TYR A 28 10.70 16.29 -9.46
N ILE A 29 11.09 15.62 -10.56
CA ILE A 29 10.46 14.37 -10.98
C ILE A 29 10.63 13.29 -9.92
N THR A 30 11.83 13.17 -9.32
CA THR A 30 12.08 12.22 -8.22
C THR A 30 11.15 12.48 -7.05
N PHE A 31 10.95 13.75 -6.68
CA PHE A 31 10.00 14.11 -5.63
C PHE A 31 8.57 13.68 -5.98
N LEU A 32 8.12 13.91 -7.22
CA LEU A 32 6.81 13.44 -7.68
C LEU A 32 6.69 11.91 -7.65
N LEU A 33 7.73 11.18 -8.05
CA LEU A 33 7.77 9.72 -7.99
C LEU A 33 7.68 9.19 -6.55
N ILE A 34 8.31 9.86 -5.60
CA ILE A 34 8.19 9.52 -4.18
C ILE A 34 6.75 9.70 -3.71
N LEU A 35 6.11 10.82 -4.06
CA LEU A 35 4.71 11.06 -3.72
C LEU A 35 3.78 10.04 -4.40
N LEU A 36 4.03 9.73 -5.67
CA LEU A 36 3.29 8.73 -6.43
C LEU A 36 3.36 7.36 -5.72
N GLU A 37 4.56 6.89 -5.41
CA GLU A 37 4.80 5.61 -4.75
C GLU A 37 4.14 5.54 -3.37
N VAL A 38 4.33 6.57 -2.53
CA VAL A 38 3.68 6.61 -1.21
C VAL A 38 2.17 6.60 -1.33
N SER A 39 1.62 7.23 -2.38
CA SER A 39 0.18 7.30 -2.57
C SER A 39 -0.43 6.00 -3.09
N LEU A 40 0.19 5.41 -4.11
CA LEU A 40 -0.27 4.16 -4.73
C LEU A 40 -0.05 2.95 -3.84
N SER A 41 0.94 2.99 -2.94
CA SER A 41 1.28 1.86 -2.07
C SER A 41 0.84 2.04 -0.62
N PHE A 42 -0.04 3.02 -0.34
CA PHE A 42 -0.47 3.29 1.04
C PHE A 42 -1.33 2.16 1.61
N ASP A 43 -2.23 1.60 0.82
CA ASP A 43 -3.02 0.42 1.14
C ASP A 43 -2.14 -0.80 1.40
N ASN A 44 -1.10 -1.00 0.58
CA ASN A 44 -0.11 -2.06 0.79
C ASN A 44 0.51 -1.96 2.18
N ALA A 45 0.83 -0.74 2.65
CA ALA A 45 1.40 -0.54 3.97
C ALA A 45 0.48 -1.05 5.09
N VAL A 46 -0.84 -0.88 4.93
CA VAL A 46 -1.85 -1.32 5.90
C VAL A 46 -2.00 -2.85 5.86
N VAL A 47 -2.06 -3.43 4.67
CA VAL A 47 -2.22 -4.88 4.48
C VAL A 47 -0.99 -5.63 4.96
N ASN A 48 0.21 -5.16 4.59
CA ASN A 48 1.47 -5.72 5.08
C ASN A 48 1.57 -5.64 6.60
N ALA A 49 1.12 -4.53 7.18
CA ALA A 49 1.15 -4.38 8.63
C ALA A 49 0.20 -5.36 9.33
N ARG A 50 -0.92 -5.71 8.70
CA ARG A 50 -1.83 -6.72 9.23
C ARG A 50 -1.18 -8.10 9.25
N VAL A 51 -0.63 -8.54 8.13
CA VAL A 51 0.04 -9.85 8.02
C VAL A 51 1.26 -9.92 8.94
N LEU A 52 2.08 -8.86 9.00
CA LEU A 52 3.26 -8.80 9.88
C LEU A 52 2.93 -8.85 11.37
N LYS A 53 1.78 -8.30 11.78
CA LYS A 53 1.38 -8.27 13.19
C LYS A 53 1.18 -9.68 13.74
N ASP A 54 0.71 -10.60 12.90
CA ASP A 54 0.40 -11.99 13.27
C ASP A 54 1.65 -12.90 13.16
N MET A 55 2.78 -12.38 12.70
CA MET A 55 4.06 -13.09 12.62
C MET A 55 4.92 -12.99 13.88
N ASP A 56 5.74 -14.02 14.13
CA ASP A 56 6.78 -13.99 15.14
C ASP A 56 7.78 -12.83 14.93
N LYS A 57 8.33 -12.30 16.03
CA LYS A 57 9.30 -11.20 16.01
C LYS A 57 10.51 -11.46 15.10
N ILE A 58 10.94 -12.71 14.99
CA ILE A 58 12.07 -13.10 14.10
C ILE A 58 11.70 -12.84 12.64
N TRP A 59 10.48 -13.21 12.23
CA TRP A 59 10.01 -13.01 10.87
C TRP A 59 9.69 -11.55 10.57
N GLN A 60 9.18 -10.78 11.54
CA GLN A 60 9.10 -9.32 11.43
C GLN A 60 10.48 -8.68 11.17
N GLN A 61 11.53 -9.13 11.86
CA GLN A 61 12.91 -8.65 11.63
C GLN A 61 13.48 -9.11 10.28
N ARG A 62 13.15 -10.32 9.83
CA ARG A 62 13.55 -10.82 8.50
C ARG A 62 12.88 -10.04 7.38
N PHE A 63 11.59 -9.73 7.52
CA PHE A 63 10.89 -8.85 6.59
C PHE A 63 11.56 -7.47 6.50
N ILE A 64 11.94 -6.92 7.65
CA ILE A 64 12.73 -5.68 7.70
C ILE A 64 14.08 -5.82 7.00
N THR A 65 14.79 -6.93 7.17
CA THR A 65 16.17 -7.06 6.69
C THR A 65 16.24 -7.42 5.21
N PHE A 66 15.39 -8.35 4.78
CA PHE A 66 15.41 -8.94 3.44
C PHE A 66 14.23 -8.51 2.57
N GLY A 67 13.07 -8.24 3.17
CA GLY A 67 11.90 -7.82 2.39
C GLY A 67 12.09 -6.46 1.74
N ILE A 68 12.78 -5.50 2.37
CA ILE A 68 13.00 -4.19 1.74
C ILE A 68 13.88 -4.28 0.50
N PRO A 69 15.08 -4.91 0.55
CA PRO A 69 15.86 -5.03 -0.68
C PRO A 69 15.10 -5.78 -1.77
N ILE A 70 14.27 -6.77 -1.41
CA ILE A 70 13.46 -7.51 -2.38
C ILE A 70 12.34 -6.64 -2.94
N ALA A 71 11.56 -5.94 -2.12
CA ALA A 71 10.53 -5.02 -2.57
C ALA A 71 11.11 -3.89 -3.44
N VAL A 72 12.25 -3.32 -3.06
CA VAL A 72 12.86 -2.18 -3.77
C VAL A 72 13.61 -2.63 -5.02
N PHE A 73 14.55 -3.56 -4.93
CA PHE A 73 15.36 -3.99 -6.07
C PHE A 73 14.76 -5.18 -6.80
N GLY A 74 14.21 -6.15 -6.08
CA GLY A 74 13.51 -7.28 -6.68
C GLY A 74 12.28 -6.81 -7.47
N MET A 75 11.30 -6.22 -6.80
CA MET A 75 10.01 -5.95 -7.43
C MET A 75 9.99 -4.72 -8.34
N ARG A 76 10.81 -3.70 -8.10
CA ARG A 76 10.80 -2.46 -8.93
C ARG A 76 11.88 -2.41 -10.00
N LEU A 77 12.93 -3.23 -9.90
CA LEU A 77 13.99 -3.31 -10.91
C LEU A 77 14.03 -4.70 -11.57
N LEU A 78 14.33 -5.74 -10.80
CA LEU A 78 14.57 -7.08 -11.35
C LEU A 78 13.32 -7.67 -12.01
N PHE A 79 12.15 -7.47 -11.43
CA PHE A 79 10.90 -8.04 -11.92
C PHE A 79 10.43 -7.40 -13.23
N PRO A 80 10.37 -6.06 -13.38
CA PRO A 80 10.13 -5.43 -14.68
C PRO A 80 11.16 -5.86 -15.74
N LEU A 81 12.45 -5.96 -15.38
CA LEU A 81 13.49 -6.46 -16.28
C LEU A 81 13.21 -7.90 -16.71
N ALA A 82 12.80 -8.78 -15.79
CA ALA A 82 12.47 -10.16 -16.10
C ALA A 82 11.29 -10.28 -17.05
N ILE A 83 10.25 -9.45 -16.88
CA ILE A 83 9.10 -9.45 -17.79
C ILE A 83 9.53 -8.98 -19.18
N VAL A 84 10.28 -7.89 -19.28
CA VAL A 84 10.76 -7.41 -20.58
C VAL A 84 11.67 -8.45 -21.24
N ALA A 85 12.54 -9.11 -20.47
CA ALA A 85 13.39 -10.19 -20.98
C ALA A 85 12.55 -11.33 -21.59
N LEU A 86 11.50 -11.76 -20.90
CA LEU A 86 10.58 -12.80 -21.40
C LEU A 86 9.83 -12.36 -22.66
N VAL A 87 9.29 -11.14 -22.69
CA VAL A 87 8.48 -10.64 -23.81
C VAL A 87 9.32 -10.36 -25.05
N THR A 88 10.56 -9.90 -24.86
CA THR A 88 11.48 -9.59 -25.96
C THR A 88 12.37 -10.76 -26.37
N ASN A 89 12.31 -11.89 -25.65
CA ASN A 89 13.23 -13.03 -25.77
C ASN A 89 14.72 -12.62 -25.66
N MET A 90 15.02 -11.57 -24.89
CA MET A 90 16.38 -11.13 -24.58
C MET A 90 16.86 -11.74 -23.27
N GLY A 91 18.17 -11.90 -23.10
CA GLY A 91 18.74 -12.25 -21.80
C GLY A 91 18.63 -11.09 -20.80
N LEU A 92 18.51 -11.37 -19.49
CA LEU A 92 18.38 -10.33 -18.44
C LEU A 92 19.45 -9.23 -18.52
N VAL A 93 20.70 -9.59 -18.83
CA VAL A 93 21.81 -8.64 -18.96
C VAL A 93 21.63 -7.74 -20.19
N GLU A 94 21.15 -8.30 -21.30
CA GLU A 94 20.85 -7.54 -22.52
C GLU A 94 19.65 -6.61 -22.32
N THR A 95 18.62 -7.08 -21.62
CA THR A 95 17.47 -6.27 -21.23
C THR A 95 17.88 -5.12 -20.31
N PHE A 96 18.74 -5.38 -19.32
CA PHE A 96 19.30 -4.33 -18.46
C PHE A 96 20.12 -3.32 -19.28
N ASN A 97 20.94 -3.79 -20.22
CA ASN A 97 21.69 -2.92 -21.12
C ASN A 97 20.75 -2.07 -22.01
N THR A 98 19.62 -2.64 -22.42
CA THR A 98 18.57 -1.93 -23.17
C THR A 98 17.89 -0.89 -22.28
N ALA A 99 17.60 -1.20 -21.02
CA ALA A 99 17.02 -0.26 -20.07
C ALA A 99 17.93 0.94 -19.78
N LEU A 100 19.25 0.74 -19.77
CA LEU A 100 20.24 1.80 -19.58
C LEU A 100 20.45 2.66 -20.83
N ASN A 101 20.66 2.03 -21.99
CA ASN A 101 21.10 2.73 -23.19
C ASN A 101 19.97 3.11 -24.15
N ASN A 102 18.83 2.41 -24.08
CA ASN A 102 17.65 2.67 -24.90
C ASN A 102 16.35 2.65 -24.06
N PRO A 103 16.17 3.59 -23.11
CA PRO A 103 15.07 3.53 -22.14
C PRO A 103 13.68 3.59 -22.78
N SER A 104 13.53 4.25 -23.93
CA SER A 104 12.28 4.29 -24.69
C SER A 104 11.90 2.92 -25.25
N LYS A 105 12.87 2.14 -25.74
CA LYS A 105 12.64 0.77 -26.22
C LYS A 105 12.26 -0.16 -25.07
N TYR A 106 12.91 0.01 -23.92
CA TYR A 106 12.56 -0.71 -22.70
C TYR A 106 11.14 -0.40 -22.23
N GLU A 107 10.77 0.88 -22.18
CA GLU A 107 9.43 1.33 -21.81
C GLU A 107 8.36 0.76 -22.76
N GLN A 108 8.60 0.79 -24.08
CA GLN A 108 7.68 0.21 -25.06
C GLN A 108 7.51 -1.30 -24.87
N ALA A 109 8.59 -2.02 -24.61
CA ALA A 109 8.54 -3.45 -24.34
C ALA A 109 7.76 -3.75 -23.05
N LEU A 110 7.94 -2.95 -22.00
CA LEU A 110 7.19 -3.09 -20.76
C LEU A 110 5.70 -2.79 -20.97
N LYS A 111 5.37 -1.71 -21.69
CA LYS A 111 3.99 -1.35 -22.07
C LYS A 111 3.32 -2.43 -22.93
N SER A 112 4.06 -3.13 -23.77
CA SER A 112 3.48 -4.25 -24.54
C SER A 112 3.01 -5.42 -23.67
N ALA A 113 3.55 -5.53 -22.45
CA ALA A 113 3.19 -6.54 -21.46
C ALA A 113 2.17 -6.03 -20.43
N GLU A 114 1.84 -4.74 -20.44
CA GLU A 114 1.03 -4.07 -19.40
C GLU A 114 -0.31 -4.76 -19.19
N HIS A 115 -1.03 -5.09 -20.26
CA HIS A 115 -2.35 -5.71 -20.16
C HIS A 115 -2.32 -7.11 -19.53
N THR A 116 -1.31 -7.93 -19.84
CA THR A 116 -1.20 -9.27 -19.24
C THR A 116 -0.83 -9.17 -17.77
N ILE A 117 -0.03 -8.18 -17.39
CA ILE A 117 0.35 -7.98 -16.00
C ILE A 117 -0.80 -7.39 -15.18
N PHE A 118 -1.59 -6.47 -15.74
CA PHE A 118 -2.83 -6.02 -15.13
C PHE A 118 -3.84 -7.15 -14.95
N ALA A 119 -3.95 -8.07 -15.91
CA ALA A 119 -4.80 -9.25 -15.78
C ALA A 119 -4.30 -10.16 -14.65
N PHE A 120 -3.01 -10.45 -14.60
CA PHE A 120 -2.38 -11.27 -13.56
C PHE A 120 -2.54 -10.65 -12.16
N GLY A 121 -2.07 -9.42 -11.98
CA GLY A 121 -2.13 -8.73 -10.69
C GLY A 121 -3.56 -8.43 -10.25
N GLY A 122 -4.42 -8.01 -11.19
CA GLY A 122 -5.84 -7.79 -10.92
C GLY A 122 -6.56 -9.07 -10.48
N ALA A 123 -6.25 -10.22 -11.08
CA ALA A 123 -6.79 -11.50 -10.65
C ALA A 123 -6.32 -11.91 -9.25
N PHE A 124 -5.02 -11.75 -8.97
CA PHE A 124 -4.44 -12.06 -7.67
C PHE A 124 -5.07 -11.20 -6.57
N LEU A 125 -5.13 -9.88 -6.77
CA LEU A 125 -5.73 -8.96 -5.81
C LEU A 125 -7.24 -9.16 -5.66
N LEU A 126 -7.93 -9.55 -6.74
CA LEU A 126 -9.34 -9.93 -6.65
C LEU A 126 -9.53 -11.14 -5.73
N MET A 127 -8.67 -12.16 -5.83
CA MET A 127 -8.72 -13.30 -4.92
C MET A 127 -8.51 -12.88 -3.46
N VAL A 128 -7.49 -12.07 -3.17
CA VAL A 128 -7.24 -11.53 -1.81
C VAL A 128 -8.48 -10.80 -1.29
N PHE A 129 -9.12 -9.97 -2.12
CA PHE A 129 -10.34 -9.28 -1.74
C PHE A 129 -11.53 -10.20 -1.54
N LEU A 130 -11.75 -11.20 -2.40
CA LEU A 130 -12.88 -12.11 -2.30
C LEU A 130 -12.79 -13.00 -1.07
N ASP A 131 -11.60 -13.51 -0.76
CA ASP A 131 -11.36 -14.29 0.46
C ASP A 131 -11.63 -13.45 1.69
N PHE A 132 -11.15 -12.22 1.73
CA PHE A 132 -11.55 -11.27 2.75
C PHE A 132 -13.07 -11.06 2.76
N PHE A 133 -13.72 -10.82 1.62
CA PHE A 133 -15.12 -10.43 1.56
C PHE A 133 -16.09 -11.52 2.05
N PHE A 134 -15.75 -12.80 1.83
CA PHE A 134 -16.56 -13.95 2.24
C PHE A 134 -16.12 -14.60 3.55
N GLU A 135 -15.03 -14.16 4.16
CA GLU A 135 -14.60 -14.60 5.49
C GLU A 135 -15.67 -14.26 6.56
N GLU A 136 -15.82 -15.15 7.56
CA GLU A 136 -16.65 -14.85 8.72
C GLU A 136 -15.98 -13.81 9.62
N LYS A 137 -16.55 -12.60 9.69
CA LYS A 137 -16.01 -11.50 10.49
C LYS A 137 -16.93 -11.15 11.65
N GLU A 138 -16.35 -10.92 12.82
CA GLU A 138 -17.05 -10.39 13.99
C GLU A 138 -17.48 -8.93 13.80
N VAL A 139 -16.71 -8.18 13.00
CA VAL A 139 -16.93 -6.78 12.71
C VAL A 139 -17.25 -6.63 11.23
N ALA A 140 -18.28 -5.84 10.91
CA ALA A 140 -18.57 -5.44 9.53
C ALA A 140 -18.46 -3.93 9.40
N TRP A 141 -17.73 -3.44 8.39
CA TRP A 141 -17.61 -2.00 8.14
C TRP A 141 -18.81 -1.51 7.34
N ILE A 142 -19.07 -2.08 6.16
CA ILE A 142 -20.25 -1.77 5.35
C ILE A 142 -21.36 -2.76 5.69
N LYS A 143 -21.99 -2.56 6.86
CA LYS A 143 -23.00 -3.46 7.41
C LYS A 143 -24.10 -3.88 6.42
N LYS A 144 -24.52 -2.99 5.51
CA LYS A 144 -25.56 -3.30 4.51
C LYS A 144 -25.12 -4.31 3.46
N ILE A 145 -23.84 -4.32 3.11
CA ILE A 145 -23.27 -5.22 2.09
C ILE A 145 -22.81 -6.51 2.76
N GLU A 146 -21.94 -6.41 3.77
CA GLU A 146 -21.31 -7.54 4.45
C GLU A 146 -22.31 -8.41 5.25
N ASN A 147 -23.31 -7.81 5.91
CA ASN A 147 -24.34 -8.58 6.63
C ASN A 147 -25.59 -8.90 5.79
N SER A 148 -25.51 -8.73 4.47
CA SER A 148 -26.64 -9.10 3.61
C SER A 148 -26.88 -10.63 3.68
N LYS A 149 -28.15 -11.05 3.62
CA LYS A 149 -28.52 -12.47 3.66
C LYS A 149 -27.86 -13.28 2.53
N LEU A 150 -27.55 -12.63 1.42
CA LEU A 150 -26.88 -13.23 0.27
C LEU A 150 -25.41 -13.52 0.61
N VAL A 151 -24.65 -12.53 1.10
CA VAL A 151 -23.24 -12.70 1.44
C VAL A 151 -23.06 -13.79 2.51
N LYS A 152 -23.90 -13.79 3.56
CA LYS A 152 -23.88 -14.85 4.59
C LYS A 152 -24.24 -16.25 4.08
N LYS A 153 -25.02 -16.36 3.00
CA LYS A 153 -25.33 -17.65 2.38
C LYS A 153 -24.18 -18.13 1.50
N PHE A 154 -23.56 -17.19 0.79
CA PHE A 154 -22.42 -17.45 -0.09
C PHE A 154 -21.14 -17.76 0.69
N SER A 155 -20.91 -17.14 1.86
CA SER A 155 -19.77 -17.45 2.73
C SER A 155 -19.77 -18.90 3.25
N LEU A 156 -20.94 -19.57 3.29
CA LEU A 156 -21.06 -20.97 3.67
C LEU A 156 -20.69 -21.94 2.53
N LEU A 157 -20.57 -21.46 1.30
CA LEU A 157 -20.18 -22.29 0.16
C LEU A 157 -18.66 -22.36 0.10
N SER A 158 -18.12 -23.58 0.16
CA SER A 158 -16.70 -23.82 -0.07
C SER A 158 -16.30 -23.31 -1.47
N ASN A 159 -15.16 -22.62 -1.55
CA ASN A 159 -14.55 -22.13 -2.80
C ASN A 159 -15.38 -21.08 -3.56
N ILE A 160 -16.23 -20.31 -2.88
CA ILE A 160 -17.01 -19.23 -3.51
C ILE A 160 -16.12 -18.16 -4.15
N SER A 161 -15.05 -17.75 -3.47
CA SER A 161 -14.08 -16.78 -3.97
C SER A 161 -13.46 -17.24 -5.29
N LEU A 162 -12.95 -18.48 -5.32
CA LEU A 162 -12.37 -19.08 -6.51
C LEU A 162 -13.38 -19.18 -7.66
N SER A 163 -14.62 -19.56 -7.35
CA SER A 163 -15.69 -19.69 -8.37
C SER A 163 -16.01 -18.34 -9.02
N ILE A 164 -16.10 -17.27 -8.22
CA ILE A 164 -16.34 -15.91 -8.71
C ILE A 164 -15.14 -15.40 -9.51
N ALA A 165 -13.91 -15.65 -9.06
CA ALA A 165 -12.71 -15.25 -9.79
C ALA A 165 -12.60 -15.97 -11.15
N ILE A 166 -12.85 -17.28 -11.21
CA ILE A 166 -12.88 -18.01 -12.49
C ILE A 166 -13.96 -17.44 -13.42
N LEU A 167 -15.16 -17.18 -12.91
CA LEU A 167 -16.23 -16.57 -13.71
C LEU A 167 -15.82 -15.19 -14.25
N ALA A 168 -15.22 -14.35 -13.41
CA ALA A 168 -14.70 -13.05 -13.83
C ALA A 168 -13.61 -13.18 -14.90
N GLY A 169 -12.71 -14.16 -14.77
CA GLY A 169 -11.70 -14.50 -15.77
C GLY A 169 -12.31 -14.93 -17.11
N LEU A 170 -13.34 -15.78 -17.09
CA LEU A 170 -14.06 -16.21 -18.30
C LEU A 170 -14.74 -15.03 -19.00
N ILE A 171 -15.38 -14.13 -18.24
CA ILE A 171 -15.98 -12.91 -18.78
C ILE A 171 -14.90 -12.02 -19.40
N LEU A 172 -13.78 -11.81 -18.70
CA LEU A 172 -12.67 -11.01 -19.20
C LEU A 172 -12.09 -11.59 -20.50
N GLY A 173 -11.89 -12.91 -20.55
CA GLY A 173 -11.42 -13.61 -21.74
C GLY A 173 -12.38 -13.43 -22.93
N HIS A 174 -13.69 -13.48 -22.68
CA HIS A 174 -14.69 -13.23 -23.73
C HIS A 174 -14.72 -11.77 -24.20
N LEU A 175 -14.58 -10.80 -23.29
CA LEU A 175 -14.57 -9.38 -23.65
C LEU A 175 -13.31 -8.99 -24.43
N THR A 176 -12.15 -9.50 -24.01
CA THR A 176 -10.85 -9.13 -24.61
C THR A 176 -10.51 -9.95 -25.85
N ASN A 177 -11.10 -11.15 -26.00
CA ASN A 177 -10.77 -12.12 -27.06
C ASN A 177 -9.27 -12.42 -27.16
N SER A 178 -8.52 -12.27 -26.05
CA SER A 178 -7.08 -12.52 -25.98
C SER A 178 -6.79 -13.71 -25.08
N PHE A 179 -6.16 -14.73 -25.64
CA PHE A 179 -5.75 -15.91 -24.90
C PHE A 179 -4.66 -15.57 -23.88
N ASP A 180 -3.73 -14.68 -24.21
CA ASP A 180 -2.63 -14.28 -23.33
C ASP A 180 -3.12 -13.57 -22.07
N ILE A 181 -4.13 -12.69 -22.20
CA ILE A 181 -4.75 -11.99 -21.07
C ILE A 181 -5.49 -12.98 -20.17
N LEU A 182 -6.27 -13.90 -20.75
CA LEU A 182 -6.97 -14.94 -19.98
C LEU A 182 -5.99 -15.84 -19.24
N LEU A 183 -4.91 -16.26 -19.91
CA LEU A 183 -3.90 -17.13 -19.34
C LEU A 183 -3.12 -16.44 -18.21
N ALA A 184 -2.74 -15.17 -18.39
CA ALA A 184 -2.13 -14.36 -17.34
C ALA A 184 -3.06 -14.16 -16.13
N TYR A 185 -4.34 -13.87 -16.38
CA TYR A 185 -5.37 -13.82 -15.33
C TYR A 185 -5.43 -15.14 -14.55
N MET A 186 -5.48 -16.27 -15.26
CA MET A 186 -5.56 -17.57 -14.60
C MET A 186 -4.30 -17.91 -13.79
N TYR A 187 -3.11 -17.49 -14.23
CA TYR A 187 -1.90 -17.62 -13.42
C TYR A 187 -1.98 -16.80 -12.13
N GLY A 188 -2.60 -15.62 -12.15
CA GLY A 188 -2.83 -14.83 -10.94
C GLY A 188 -3.74 -15.57 -9.94
N VAL A 189 -4.85 -16.13 -10.42
CA VAL A 189 -5.76 -16.95 -9.61
C VAL A 189 -5.04 -18.20 -9.07
N LEU A 190 -4.29 -18.88 -9.93
CA LEU A 190 -3.55 -20.09 -9.57
C LEU A 190 -2.48 -19.81 -8.51
N LEU A 191 -1.72 -18.73 -8.66
CA LEU A 191 -0.70 -18.34 -7.68
C LEU A 191 -1.32 -18.11 -6.31
N HIS A 192 -2.45 -17.40 -6.24
CA HIS A 192 -3.17 -17.22 -4.98
C HIS A 192 -3.61 -18.56 -4.36
N ALA A 193 -4.22 -19.44 -5.17
CA ALA A 193 -4.65 -20.76 -4.70
C ALA A 193 -3.48 -21.60 -4.17
N ILE A 194 -2.32 -21.58 -4.86
CA ILE A 194 -1.10 -22.27 -4.42
C ILE A 194 -0.62 -21.71 -3.09
N LEU A 195 -0.62 -20.39 -2.89
CA LEU A 195 -0.20 -19.78 -1.62
C LEU A 195 -1.11 -20.21 -0.46
N GLY A 196 -2.42 -20.26 -0.68
CA GLY A 196 -3.36 -20.80 0.33
C GLY A 196 -3.10 -22.27 0.65
N MET A 197 -2.87 -23.10 -0.37
CA MET A 197 -2.53 -24.52 -0.18
C MET A 197 -1.20 -24.71 0.57
N VAL A 198 -0.22 -23.85 0.30
CA VAL A 198 1.05 -23.82 1.03
C VAL A 198 0.77 -23.47 2.49
N ASP A 199 0.04 -22.39 2.78
CA ASP A 199 -0.28 -21.98 4.15
C ASP A 199 -0.96 -23.10 4.94
N ASP A 200 -1.98 -23.75 4.36
CA ASP A 200 -2.67 -24.90 4.96
C ASP A 200 -1.72 -26.08 5.24
N ALA A 201 -0.86 -26.43 4.27
CA ALA A 201 0.10 -27.53 4.40
C ALA A 201 1.19 -27.25 5.45
N PHE A 202 1.50 -25.98 5.69
CA PHE A 202 2.57 -25.53 6.60
C PHE A 202 2.08 -25.14 8.00
N SER A 203 0.77 -25.03 8.21
CA SER A 203 0.11 -24.61 9.47
C SER A 203 0.41 -25.46 10.72
N VAL A 204 1.02 -26.65 10.57
CA VAL A 204 1.29 -27.61 11.65
C VAL A 204 2.59 -27.30 12.44
N ASP A 205 3.49 -26.45 11.91
CA ASP A 205 4.76 -26.09 12.55
C ASP A 205 4.94 -24.56 12.69
N SER A 206 5.06 -24.05 13.91
CA SER A 206 5.18 -22.60 14.23
C SER A 206 6.26 -21.83 13.45
N VAL A 207 7.43 -22.45 13.18
CA VAL A 207 8.53 -21.83 12.42
C VAL A 207 8.20 -21.67 10.93
N LYS A 208 7.29 -22.49 10.38
CA LYS A 208 6.95 -22.54 8.95
C LYS A 208 5.84 -21.53 8.57
N ASN A 209 4.99 -21.13 9.52
CA ASN A 209 3.99 -20.06 9.32
C ASN A 209 4.63 -18.73 8.90
N GLY A 210 5.79 -18.38 9.48
CA GLY A 210 6.44 -17.12 9.13
C GLY A 210 7.12 -17.12 7.75
N LEU A 211 7.53 -18.27 7.22
CA LEU A 211 8.07 -18.37 5.86
C LEU A 211 6.96 -18.22 4.82
N ALA A 212 5.85 -18.92 5.01
CA ALA A 212 4.68 -18.83 4.13
C ALA A 212 4.15 -17.39 4.08
N GLY A 213 3.98 -16.76 5.26
CA GLY A 213 3.57 -15.36 5.31
C GLY A 213 4.61 -14.39 4.73
N PHE A 214 5.91 -14.66 4.86
CA PHE A 214 6.94 -13.84 4.20
C PHE A 214 6.83 -13.92 2.68
N ILE A 215 6.68 -15.13 2.12
CA ILE A 215 6.47 -15.30 0.67
C ILE A 215 5.17 -14.61 0.23
N TYR A 216 4.10 -14.75 1.01
CA TYR A 216 2.83 -14.08 0.75
C TYR A 216 3.00 -12.56 0.67
N LEU A 217 3.71 -11.95 1.63
CA LEU A 217 4.01 -10.52 1.63
C LEU A 217 4.79 -10.08 0.38
N GLU A 218 5.83 -10.82 -0.03
CA GLU A 218 6.62 -10.45 -1.21
C GLU A 218 5.81 -10.59 -2.51
N VAL A 219 4.94 -11.59 -2.63
CA VAL A 219 4.04 -11.75 -3.80
C VAL A 219 2.97 -10.67 -3.85
N LEU A 220 2.47 -10.27 -2.68
CA LEU A 220 1.50 -9.19 -2.56
C LEU A 220 2.16 -7.85 -2.92
N ASP A 221 3.36 -7.57 -2.42
CA ASP A 221 4.17 -6.41 -2.82
C ASP A 221 4.49 -6.42 -4.32
N ALA A 222 4.78 -7.59 -4.88
CA ALA A 222 4.99 -7.75 -6.32
C ALA A 222 3.78 -7.29 -7.13
N SER A 223 2.59 -7.74 -6.73
CA SER A 223 1.34 -7.46 -7.42
C SER A 223 1.00 -5.96 -7.42
N PHE A 224 1.21 -5.29 -6.28
CA PHE A 224 0.96 -3.86 -6.17
C PHE A 224 2.05 -2.97 -6.77
N SER A 225 3.30 -3.42 -6.75
CA SER A 225 4.44 -2.62 -7.25
C SER A 225 4.34 -2.30 -8.74
N PHE A 226 3.57 -3.08 -9.49
CA PHE A 226 3.47 -2.94 -10.94
C PHE A 226 2.82 -1.62 -11.37
N ASP A 227 1.76 -1.18 -10.67
CA ASP A 227 1.07 0.07 -10.96
C ASP A 227 1.99 1.28 -10.74
N GLY A 228 2.82 1.23 -9.68
CA GLY A 228 3.83 2.24 -9.38
C GLY A 228 4.93 2.32 -10.44
N VAL A 229 5.39 1.17 -10.96
CA VAL A 229 6.43 1.12 -12.00
C VAL A 229 5.90 1.66 -13.34
N ILE A 230 4.70 1.27 -13.77
CA ILE A 230 4.09 1.84 -14.98
C ILE A 230 3.85 3.34 -14.82
N GLY A 231 3.26 3.73 -13.69
CA GLY A 231 2.98 5.14 -13.41
C GLY A 231 4.25 6.00 -13.42
N ALA A 232 5.39 5.43 -13.03
CA ALA A 232 6.68 6.13 -13.09
C ALA A 232 7.11 6.48 -14.53
N PHE A 233 6.82 5.61 -15.50
CA PHE A 233 7.12 5.87 -16.92
C PHE A 233 6.30 7.02 -17.51
N ALA A 234 5.17 7.39 -16.90
CA ALA A 234 4.44 8.60 -17.30
C ALA A 234 5.19 9.89 -16.91
N LEU A 235 6.10 9.84 -15.92
CA LEU A 235 6.89 10.98 -15.46
C LEU A 235 8.30 11.02 -16.05
N THR A 236 8.95 9.87 -16.21
CA THR A 236 10.29 9.78 -16.80
C THR A 236 10.62 8.38 -17.29
N SER A 237 11.40 8.27 -18.35
CA SER A 237 11.96 6.99 -18.81
C SER A 237 13.34 6.70 -18.22
N ASN A 238 13.92 7.61 -17.41
CA ASN A 238 15.24 7.38 -16.83
C ASN A 238 15.16 6.42 -15.64
N ILE A 239 15.65 5.18 -15.84
CA ILE A 239 15.58 4.12 -14.83
C ILE A 239 16.24 4.48 -13.50
N PHE A 240 17.30 5.29 -13.48
CA PHE A 240 17.92 5.71 -12.23
C PHE A 240 17.02 6.66 -11.44
N ILE A 241 16.35 7.59 -12.12
CA ILE A 241 15.39 8.51 -11.50
C ILE A 241 14.18 7.72 -10.97
N ILE A 242 13.67 6.75 -11.75
CA ILE A 242 12.59 5.84 -11.32
C ILE A 242 13.02 5.06 -10.06
N MET A 243 14.18 4.40 -10.09
CA MET A 243 14.67 3.60 -8.97
C MET A 243 14.87 4.43 -7.70
N ILE A 244 15.42 5.65 -7.81
CA ILE A 244 15.57 6.55 -6.67
C ILE A 244 14.20 6.96 -6.14
N GLY A 245 13.30 7.40 -7.01
CA GLY A 245 11.98 7.89 -6.63
C GLY A 245 11.13 6.81 -5.97
N LEU A 246 10.92 5.69 -6.66
CA LEU A 246 10.13 4.56 -6.14
C LEU A 246 10.84 3.87 -4.96
N GLY A 247 12.17 3.80 -4.95
CA GLY A 247 12.92 3.21 -3.85
C GLY A 247 12.83 4.01 -2.56
N VAL A 248 12.91 5.34 -2.63
CA VAL A 248 12.68 6.23 -1.48
C VAL A 248 11.22 6.15 -1.04
N GLY A 249 10.26 6.16 -1.97
CA GLY A 249 8.84 6.01 -1.65
C GLY A 249 8.53 4.69 -0.92
N ALA A 250 9.08 3.57 -1.40
CA ALA A 250 8.95 2.26 -0.75
C ALA A 250 9.52 2.25 0.68
N MET A 251 10.58 3.00 0.94
CA MET A 251 11.09 3.18 2.31
C MET A 251 10.11 3.93 3.22
N PHE A 252 9.38 4.91 2.69
CA PHE A 252 8.29 5.57 3.43
C PHE A 252 7.12 4.61 3.68
N VAL A 253 6.65 3.90 2.66
CA VAL A 253 5.59 2.88 2.75
C VAL A 253 5.93 1.87 3.84
N ARG A 254 7.15 1.34 3.83
CA ARG A 254 7.64 0.42 4.86
C ARG A 254 7.72 1.05 6.25
N SER A 255 8.11 2.31 6.36
CA SER A 255 8.10 3.03 7.66
C SER A 255 6.69 3.17 8.22
N ILE A 256 5.70 3.35 7.35
CA ILE A 256 4.28 3.37 7.70
C ILE A 256 3.85 1.97 8.17
N THR A 257 4.22 0.91 7.44
CA THR A 257 3.95 -0.49 7.83
C THR A 257 4.46 -0.79 9.24
N LEU A 258 5.74 -0.51 9.51
CA LEU A 258 6.34 -0.76 10.82
C LEU A 258 5.73 0.08 11.93
N TYR A 259 5.37 1.32 11.61
CA TYR A 259 4.66 2.17 12.55
C TYR A 259 3.31 1.55 12.94
N PHE A 260 2.57 1.00 11.98
CA PHE A 260 1.29 0.34 12.24
C PHE A 260 1.42 -0.94 13.07
N VAL A 261 2.46 -1.74 12.81
CA VAL A 261 2.76 -2.95 13.59
C VAL A 261 3.14 -2.60 15.02
N GLU A 262 4.13 -1.71 15.24
CA GLU A 262 4.63 -1.40 16.59
C GLU A 262 3.57 -0.71 17.46
N LYS A 263 2.80 0.22 16.87
CA LYS A 263 1.78 0.96 17.62
C LYS A 263 0.49 0.20 17.81
N ASN A 264 0.37 -1.02 17.25
CA ASN A 264 -0.86 -1.81 17.27
C ASN A 264 -2.08 -1.00 16.77
N THR A 265 -1.88 0.02 15.93
CA THR A 265 -2.93 0.96 15.51
C THR A 265 -4.03 0.27 14.73
N LEU A 266 -3.72 -0.81 14.00
CA LEU A 266 -4.73 -1.65 13.34
C LEU A 266 -5.78 -2.17 14.32
N SER A 267 -5.35 -2.50 15.55
CA SER A 267 -6.23 -2.94 16.64
C SER A 267 -6.97 -1.79 17.32
N GLU A 268 -6.42 -0.57 17.28
CA GLU A 268 -7.08 0.62 17.83
C GLU A 268 -8.17 1.16 16.89
N TYR A 269 -8.00 0.99 15.58
CA TYR A 269 -8.90 1.47 14.53
C TYR A 269 -9.69 0.32 13.89
N LYS A 270 -10.84 0.04 14.49
CA LYS A 270 -11.76 -1.07 14.17
C LYS A 270 -12.02 -1.32 12.67
N TYR A 271 -12.13 -0.29 11.84
CA TYR A 271 -12.48 -0.43 10.42
C TYR A 271 -11.28 -0.27 9.48
N LEU A 272 -10.09 0.02 9.99
CA LEU A 272 -8.92 0.34 9.15
C LEU A 272 -8.51 -0.84 8.25
N GLU A 273 -8.56 -2.05 8.80
CA GLU A 273 -8.31 -3.30 8.05
C GLU A 273 -9.35 -3.54 6.95
N HIS A 274 -10.62 -3.27 7.23
CA HIS A 274 -11.67 -3.36 6.22
C HIS A 274 -11.44 -2.36 5.09
N GLY A 275 -11.14 -1.10 5.44
CA GLY A 275 -10.82 -0.06 4.47
C GLY A 275 -9.70 -0.45 3.52
N ALA A 276 -8.65 -1.07 4.04
CA ALA A 276 -7.55 -1.56 3.23
C ALA A 276 -7.98 -2.65 2.25
N HIS A 277 -8.69 -3.69 2.70
CA HIS A 277 -9.14 -4.75 1.79
C HIS A 277 -10.13 -4.25 0.73
N TYR A 278 -11.01 -3.30 1.07
CA TYR A 278 -11.85 -2.64 0.07
C TYR A 278 -11.03 -1.82 -0.93
N ALA A 279 -9.94 -1.18 -0.50
CA ALA A 279 -9.00 -0.52 -1.41
C ALA A 279 -8.34 -1.54 -2.35
N ILE A 280 -7.89 -2.71 -1.84
CA ILE A 280 -7.36 -3.80 -2.68
C ILE A 280 -8.39 -4.25 -3.72
N GLY A 281 -9.65 -4.49 -3.30
CA GLY A 281 -10.70 -4.94 -4.21
C GLY A 281 -11.01 -3.92 -5.30
N ILE A 282 -11.00 -2.64 -4.97
CA ILE A 282 -11.19 -1.56 -5.95
C ILE A 282 -9.97 -1.44 -6.86
N LEU A 283 -8.75 -1.59 -6.34
CA LEU A 283 -7.53 -1.61 -7.13
C LEU A 283 -7.52 -2.79 -8.12
N ALA A 284 -7.94 -3.99 -7.68
CA ALA A 284 -8.12 -5.16 -8.53
C ALA A 284 -9.07 -4.86 -9.69
N ILE A 285 -10.22 -4.25 -9.40
CA ILE A 285 -11.19 -3.83 -10.43
C ILE A 285 -10.58 -2.79 -11.38
N ILE A 286 -9.87 -1.79 -10.85
CA ILE A 286 -9.20 -0.76 -11.65
C ILE A 286 -8.18 -1.41 -12.58
N MET A 287 -7.34 -2.34 -12.11
CA MET A 287 -6.37 -3.05 -12.93
C MET A 287 -7.05 -3.83 -14.06
N LEU A 288 -8.13 -4.55 -13.77
CA LEU A 288 -8.88 -5.27 -14.81
C LEU A 288 -9.56 -4.32 -15.81
N LEU A 289 -10.03 -3.14 -15.36
CA LEU A 289 -10.58 -2.11 -16.24
C LEU A 289 -9.51 -1.43 -17.09
N LYS A 290 -8.28 -1.27 -16.56
CA LYS A 290 -7.14 -0.68 -17.28
C LYS A 290 -6.80 -1.39 -18.59
N ILE A 291 -7.15 -2.67 -18.71
CA ILE A 291 -6.99 -3.46 -19.94
C ILE A 291 -7.77 -2.88 -21.13
N ASN A 292 -8.94 -2.28 -20.87
CA ASN A 292 -9.81 -1.74 -21.92
C ASN A 292 -9.96 -0.20 -21.87
N ILE A 293 -9.71 0.41 -20.72
CA ILE A 293 -9.96 1.83 -20.46
C ILE A 293 -8.75 2.43 -19.76
N HIS A 294 -8.22 3.54 -20.26
CA HIS A 294 -7.12 4.23 -19.58
C HIS A 294 -7.64 4.91 -18.30
N ILE A 295 -7.10 4.51 -17.15
CA ILE A 295 -7.40 5.11 -15.84
C ILE A 295 -6.11 5.73 -15.29
N GLY A 296 -6.14 7.03 -15.03
CA GLY A 296 -4.96 7.75 -14.53
C GLY A 296 -4.57 7.34 -13.11
N GLU A 297 -3.28 7.35 -12.85
CA GLU A 297 -2.65 6.92 -11.59
C GLU A 297 -3.09 7.80 -10.41
N VAL A 298 -3.35 9.09 -10.68
CA VAL A 298 -3.91 10.01 -9.68
C VAL A 298 -5.27 9.52 -9.20
N VAL A 299 -6.11 8.98 -10.10
CA VAL A 299 -7.43 8.45 -9.73
C VAL A 299 -7.25 7.18 -8.90
N THR A 300 -6.38 6.27 -9.34
CA THR A 300 -6.08 5.03 -8.60
C THR A 300 -5.61 5.33 -7.16
N GLY A 301 -4.60 6.19 -7.00
CA GLY A 301 -4.03 6.52 -5.69
C GLY A 301 -5.00 7.31 -4.80
N THR A 302 -5.78 8.24 -5.37
CA THR A 302 -6.76 9.01 -4.58
C THR A 302 -7.91 8.13 -4.08
N VAL A 303 -8.34 7.14 -4.85
CA VAL A 303 -9.37 6.18 -4.43
C VAL A 303 -8.83 5.30 -3.29
N GLY A 304 -7.62 4.76 -3.42
CA GLY A 304 -7.00 3.95 -2.37
C GLY A 304 -6.83 4.72 -1.05
N ILE A 305 -6.18 5.89 -1.09
CA ILE A 305 -6.02 6.76 0.08
C ILE A 305 -7.38 7.17 0.64
N GLY A 306 -8.33 7.55 -0.22
CA GLY A 306 -9.65 8.03 0.17
C GLY A 306 -10.41 6.99 0.98
N LEU A 307 -10.42 5.72 0.54
CA LEU A 307 -11.10 4.63 1.25
C LEU A 307 -10.49 4.39 2.64
N ILE A 308 -9.16 4.40 2.73
CA ILE A 308 -8.47 4.19 3.99
C ILE A 308 -8.70 5.37 4.93
N ALA A 309 -8.67 6.60 4.42
CA ALA A 309 -8.99 7.79 5.19
C ALA A 309 -10.43 7.75 5.73
N ILE A 310 -11.42 7.34 4.92
CA ILE A 310 -12.81 7.19 5.36
C ILE A 310 -12.91 6.10 6.43
N ALA A 311 -12.26 4.95 6.25
CA ALA A 311 -12.24 3.87 7.23
C ALA A 311 -11.59 4.29 8.56
N PHE A 312 -10.51 5.07 8.48
CA PHE A 312 -9.83 5.66 9.63
C PHE A 312 -10.73 6.65 10.37
N ILE A 313 -11.34 7.60 9.66
CA ILE A 313 -12.26 8.60 10.24
C ILE A 313 -13.45 7.89 10.89
N HIS A 314 -14.06 6.93 10.20
CA HIS A 314 -15.19 6.18 10.75
C HIS A 314 -14.81 5.38 12.00
N SER A 315 -13.58 4.84 12.05
CA SER A 315 -13.06 4.18 13.25
C SER A 315 -12.92 5.14 14.43
N ILE A 316 -12.46 6.38 14.19
CA ILE A 316 -12.37 7.41 15.23
C ILE A 316 -13.76 7.77 15.75
N LEU A 317 -14.73 7.97 14.86
CA LEU A 317 -16.09 8.37 15.21
C LEU A 317 -16.81 7.30 16.05
N GLU A 318 -16.65 6.02 15.70
CA GLU A 318 -17.27 4.92 16.42
C GLU A 318 -16.59 4.68 17.79
N ASN A 319 -15.28 4.97 17.91
CA ASN A 319 -14.52 4.69 19.12
C ASN A 319 -14.74 5.77 20.19
N LYS A 320 -15.82 5.62 20.97
CA LYS A 320 -16.18 6.53 22.09
C LYS A 320 -15.07 6.71 23.14
N LYS A 321 -14.16 5.74 23.33
CA LYS A 321 -13.01 5.86 24.27
C LYS A 321 -11.93 6.80 23.73
N ILE A 322 -11.65 6.75 22.43
CA ILE A 322 -10.71 7.66 21.75
C ILE A 322 -11.28 9.08 21.73
N TYR A 323 -12.57 9.22 21.38
CA TYR A 323 -13.26 10.51 21.39
C TYR A 323 -13.22 11.16 22.79
N LYS A 324 -13.47 10.38 23.86
CA LYS A 324 -13.40 10.87 25.24
C LYS A 324 -11.98 11.28 25.63
N LYS A 325 -10.92 10.57 25.20
CA LYS A 325 -9.51 10.92 25.46
C LYS A 325 -9.09 12.22 24.77
N TYR A 326 -9.45 12.41 23.49
CA TYR A 326 -9.15 13.65 22.76
C TYR A 326 -10.01 14.82 23.25
N PHE A 327 -11.28 14.60 23.57
CA PHE A 327 -12.12 15.61 24.20
C PHE A 327 -11.58 16.04 25.57
N TYR A 328 -11.08 15.10 26.39
CA TYR A 328 -10.44 15.42 27.67
C TYR A 328 -9.12 16.18 27.50
N LEU A 329 -8.28 15.78 26.54
CA LEU A 329 -7.02 16.48 26.23
C LEU A 329 -7.28 17.89 25.69
N PHE A 330 -8.26 18.05 24.80
CA PHE A 330 -8.66 19.35 24.26
C PHE A 330 -9.30 20.24 25.33
N SER A 331 -10.15 19.68 26.19
CA SER A 331 -10.73 20.38 27.35
C SER A 331 -9.66 20.81 28.36
N ASN A 332 -8.67 19.96 28.66
CA ASN A 332 -7.55 20.32 29.52
C ASN A 332 -6.61 21.35 28.88
N PHE A 333 -6.40 21.30 27.56
CA PHE A 333 -5.63 22.30 26.83
C PHE A 333 -6.34 23.66 26.83
N LEU A 334 -7.64 23.69 26.57
CA LEU A 334 -8.47 24.90 26.70
C LEU A 334 -8.49 25.43 28.12
N ASN A 335 -8.64 24.58 29.13
CA ASN A 335 -8.57 24.98 30.54
C ASN A 335 -7.18 25.50 30.94
N SER A 336 -6.10 24.92 30.39
CA SER A 336 -4.73 25.42 30.59
C SER A 336 -4.52 26.79 29.95
N ILE A 337 -5.08 27.02 28.76
CA ILE A 337 -5.05 28.33 28.09
C ILE A 337 -5.89 29.34 28.89
N PHE A 338 -7.11 28.97 29.31
CA PHE A 338 -7.95 29.83 30.15
C PHE A 338 -7.30 30.15 31.50
N CYS A 339 -6.69 29.17 32.17
CA CYS A 339 -5.92 29.41 33.41
C CYS A 339 -4.69 30.30 33.17
N SER A 340 -4.01 30.16 32.04
CA SER A 340 -2.87 31.02 31.70
C SER A 340 -3.32 32.45 31.42
N ILE A 341 -4.45 32.63 30.73
CA ILE A 341 -5.03 33.96 30.44
C ILE A 341 -5.56 34.61 31.73
N ILE A 342 -6.21 33.86 32.62
CA ILE A 342 -6.69 34.35 33.93
C ILE A 342 -5.53 34.61 34.90
N GLY A 343 -4.46 33.81 34.82
CA GLY A 343 -3.23 34.03 35.56
C GLY A 343 -2.51 35.32 35.13
N ILE A 344 -2.49 35.60 33.82
CA ILE A 344 -1.93 36.85 33.28
C ILE A 344 -2.80 38.06 33.67
N THR A 345 -4.12 37.95 33.69
CA THR A 345 -4.98 39.05 34.17
C THR A 345 -4.84 39.30 35.67
N ASN A 346 -4.73 38.26 36.51
CA ASN A 346 -4.48 38.42 37.95
C ASN A 346 -3.07 38.95 38.26
N ILE A 347 -2.05 38.57 37.48
CA ILE A 347 -0.70 39.14 37.59
C ILE A 347 -0.72 40.62 37.15
N MET A 348 -1.39 40.95 36.05
CA MET A 348 -1.54 42.35 35.59
C MET A 348 -2.31 43.22 36.60
N LEU A 349 -3.41 42.72 37.19
CA LEU A 349 -4.18 43.40 38.23
C LEU A 349 -3.36 43.60 39.52
N ASN A 350 -2.56 42.62 39.93
CA ASN A 350 -1.68 42.77 41.10
C ASN A 350 -0.50 43.70 40.83
N THR A 351 0.08 43.71 39.62
CA THR A 351 1.10 44.70 39.27
C THR A 351 0.53 46.12 39.18
N LEU A 352 -0.69 46.31 38.66
CA LEU A 352 -1.38 47.61 38.63
C LEU A 352 -1.75 48.11 40.04
N ASN A 353 -2.16 47.23 40.96
CA ASN A 353 -2.40 47.62 42.36
C ASN A 353 -1.10 47.92 43.13
N SER A 354 0.02 47.28 42.79
CA SER A 354 1.32 47.54 43.43
C SER A 354 1.99 48.85 42.97
N THR A 355 1.73 49.31 41.75
CA THR A 355 2.23 50.60 41.23
C THR A 355 1.37 51.79 41.67
N CYS A 356 0.08 51.60 41.99
CA CYS A 356 -0.74 52.66 42.61
C CYS A 356 -0.42 52.90 44.10
N ALA A 357 0.12 51.90 44.81
CA ALA A 357 0.45 52.03 46.24
C ALA A 357 1.79 52.74 46.53
N SER A 358 2.56 53.11 45.50
CA SER A 358 3.86 53.79 45.61
C SER A 358 3.85 55.24 45.11
N CYS A 359 2.66 55.81 44.88
CA CYS A 359 2.45 57.20 44.45
C CYS A 359 1.62 58.06 45.43
N CYS A 360 1.50 57.64 46.71
CA CYS A 360 0.96 58.45 47.80
C CYS A 360 2.04 58.81 48.81
#